data_AF-A0A8C5ZCA7-F1
#
_entry.id   AF-A0A8C5ZCA7-F1
#
_cell.length_a   1.000
_cell.length_b   1.000
_cell.length_c   1.000
_cell.angle_alpha   90.00
_cell.angle_beta   90.00
_cell.angle_gamma   90.00
#
_symmetry.space_group_name_H-M   'P 1'
#
loop_
_entity.id
_entity.type
_entity.pdbx_description
1 polymer ?
#
loop_
_entity_poly.entity_id
_entity_poly.type
_entity_poly.pdbx_seq_one_letter_code
_entity_poly.pdbx_strand_id
1 'polypeptide(L)'
;IHLRLLLLAFFLPPKARTGEIIGGHESKPHSRPYMAYLEFVAQGVWKKCGGFLIREDFVLTAGDSGGPLVCNHVAQGIVSYGNKNGTPPRVYTKVSRFLQWIKETMKRHQLQETN
;
A
#
# COMPACT_ATOMS: atom_id res chain seq x y z
N ILE A 1 7.08 21.29 -47.59
CA ILE A 1 7.83 20.57 -46.52
C ILE A 1 7.21 20.80 -45.14
N HIS A 2 6.61 21.97 -44.85
CA HIS A 2 5.94 22.25 -43.57
C HIS A 2 4.65 21.46 -43.28
N LEU A 3 3.91 20.98 -44.29
CA LEU A 3 2.62 20.31 -44.07
C LEU A 3 2.73 18.84 -43.63
N ARG A 4 3.89 18.18 -43.84
CA ARG A 4 4.10 16.77 -43.43
C ARG A 4 4.50 16.61 -41.96
N LEU A 5 5.03 17.66 -41.32
CA LEU A 5 5.45 17.60 -39.92
C LEU A 5 4.26 17.62 -38.95
N LEU A 6 3.16 18.28 -39.33
CA LEU A 6 1.96 18.43 -38.50
C LEU A 6 1.19 17.11 -38.33
N LEU A 7 1.21 16.23 -39.34
CA LEU A 7 0.51 14.94 -39.27
C LEU A 7 1.21 13.94 -38.34
N LEU A 8 2.53 14.05 -38.13
CA LEU A 8 3.27 13.16 -37.22
C LEU A 8 3.02 13.49 -35.74
N ALA A 9 2.60 14.72 -35.41
CA ALA A 9 2.27 15.11 -34.04
C ALA A 9 0.97 14.44 -33.53
N PHE A 10 0.07 14.04 -34.43
CA PHE A 10 -1.18 13.36 -34.08
C PHE A 10 -1.03 11.87 -33.78
N PHE A 11 0.07 11.25 -34.20
CA PHE A 11 0.35 9.82 -33.97
C PHE A 11 1.23 9.57 -32.74
N LEU A 12 1.67 10.61 -32.02
CA LEU A 12 2.27 10.39 -30.70
C LEU A 12 1.18 9.92 -29.74
N PRO A 13 1.30 8.72 -29.15
CA PRO A 13 0.36 8.29 -28.14
C PRO A 13 0.35 9.34 -27.03
N PRO A 14 -0.83 9.73 -26.50
CA PRO A 14 -0.90 10.63 -25.37
C PRO A 14 0.03 10.06 -24.29
N LYS A 15 1.02 10.85 -23.88
CA LYS A 15 1.89 10.56 -22.75
C LYS A 15 0.98 10.04 -21.64
N ALA A 16 1.05 8.74 -21.37
CA ALA A 16 0.33 8.14 -20.27
C ALA A 16 0.76 8.93 -19.04
N ARG A 17 -0.18 9.66 -18.42
CA ARG A 17 0.10 10.38 -17.18
C ARG A 17 0.42 9.31 -16.14
N THR A 18 1.72 9.03 -15.97
CA THR A 18 2.24 8.33 -14.81
C THR A 18 1.71 9.04 -13.57
N GLY A 19 1.07 8.26 -12.68
CA GLY A 19 0.35 8.69 -11.47
C GLY A 19 0.62 10.11 -11.00
N GLU A 20 -0.35 10.99 -11.26
CA GLU A 20 -0.37 12.34 -10.70
C GLU A 20 -0.68 12.23 -9.20
N ILE A 21 0.18 12.80 -8.35
CA ILE A 21 -0.01 12.83 -6.89
C ILE A 21 -1.20 13.78 -6.62
N ILE A 22 -2.42 13.24 -6.48
CA ILE A 22 -3.61 14.06 -6.24
C ILE A 22 -3.58 14.59 -4.80
N GLY A 23 -3.48 15.92 -4.65
CA GLY A 23 -3.58 16.61 -3.36
C GLY A 23 -2.34 16.51 -2.46
N GLY A 24 -1.21 16.03 -2.97
CA GLY A 24 0.05 15.97 -2.21
C GLY A 24 0.93 17.22 -2.39
N HIS A 25 1.87 17.39 -1.47
CA HIS A 25 2.94 18.38 -1.58
C HIS A 25 4.29 17.66 -1.68
N GLU A 26 5.22 18.24 -2.43
CA GLU A 26 6.58 17.72 -2.51
C GLU A 26 7.23 17.74 -1.12
N SER A 27 7.81 16.62 -0.72
CA SER A 27 8.49 16.53 0.57
C SER A 27 9.81 17.31 0.52
N LYS A 28 10.11 18.08 1.57
CA LYS A 28 11.44 18.68 1.73
C LYS A 28 12.52 17.57 1.66
N PRO A 29 13.63 17.77 0.94
CA PRO A 29 14.69 16.79 0.86
C PRO A 29 15.12 16.27 2.24
N HIS A 30 15.29 14.96 2.36
CA HIS A 30 15.68 14.24 3.59
C HIS A 30 14.74 14.40 4.80
N SER A 31 13.56 15.00 4.65
CA SER A 31 12.61 15.20 5.76
C SER A 31 11.85 13.94 6.19
N ARG A 32 11.98 12.83 5.45
CA ARG A 32 11.28 11.56 5.71
C ARG A 32 12.29 10.42 5.91
N PRO A 33 13.05 10.43 7.02
CA PRO A 33 14.14 9.47 7.25
C PRO A 33 13.66 8.01 7.37
N TYR A 34 12.38 7.80 7.70
CA TYR A 34 11.79 6.47 7.83
C TYR A 34 11.13 5.97 6.54
N MET A 35 11.07 6.78 5.48
CA MET A 35 10.53 6.36 4.19
C MET A 35 11.63 5.72 3.36
N ALA A 36 11.45 4.46 2.99
CA ALA A 36 12.37 3.70 2.15
C ALA A 36 11.74 3.42 0.79
N TYR A 37 12.52 3.59 -0.26
CA TYR A 37 12.18 3.20 -1.62
C TYR A 37 13.30 2.30 -2.16
N LEU A 38 12.96 1.08 -2.53
CA LEU A 38 13.89 0.05 -2.97
C LEU A 38 13.59 -0.34 -4.41
N GLU A 39 14.62 -0.36 -5.24
CA GLU A 39 14.60 -0.97 -6.56
C GLU A 39 15.58 -2.13 -6.59
N PHE A 40 15.12 -3.32 -6.98
CA PHE A 40 15.97 -4.52 -7.00
C PHE A 40 15.54 -5.48 -8.12
N VAL A 41 16.45 -6.35 -8.54
CA VAL A 41 16.15 -7.39 -9.53
C VAL A 41 15.83 -8.68 -8.81
N ALA A 42 14.67 -9.27 -9.11
CA ALA A 42 14.29 -10.60 -8.62
C ALA A 42 13.80 -11.45 -9.79
N GLN A 43 14.37 -12.65 -9.95
CA GLN A 43 14.04 -13.59 -11.03
C GLN A 43 14.20 -12.95 -12.43
N GLY A 44 15.22 -12.10 -12.60
CA GLY A 44 15.46 -11.37 -13.86
C GLY A 44 14.48 -10.22 -14.13
N VAL A 45 13.58 -9.90 -13.20
CA VAL A 45 12.58 -8.83 -13.33
C VAL A 45 12.87 -7.72 -12.33
N TRP A 46 12.87 -6.47 -12.80
CA TRP A 46 12.96 -5.29 -11.93
C TRP A 46 11.71 -5.17 -11.04
N LYS A 47 11.94 -5.03 -9.74
CA LYS A 47 10.94 -4.84 -8.69
C LYS A 47 11.18 -3.52 -7.98
N LYS A 48 10.09 -2.90 -7.55
CA LYS A 48 10.06 -1.62 -6.85
C LYS A 48 9.17 -1.78 -5.62
N CYS A 49 9.68 -1.39 -4.46
CA CYS A 49 8.95 -1.42 -3.19
C CYS A 49 9.11 -0.09 -2.48
N GLY A 50 8.05 0.37 -1.82
CA GLY A 50 8.08 1.55 -0.96
C GLY A 50 7.48 1.21 0.40
N GLY A 51 8.02 1.80 1.47
CA GLY A 51 7.53 1.57 2.82
C GLY A 51 7.99 2.62 3.81
N PHE A 52 7.42 2.55 5.02
CA PHE A 52 7.76 3.42 6.14
C PHE A 52 8.15 2.59 7.37
N LEU A 53 9.34 2.80 7.91
CA LEU A 53 9.82 2.13 9.12
C LEU A 53 9.06 2.67 10.34
N ILE A 54 8.24 1.83 10.98
CA ILE A 54 7.53 2.20 12.23
C ILE A 54 8.20 1.59 13.47
N ARG A 55 9.06 0.60 13.27
CA ARG A 55 9.92 -0.07 14.27
C ARG A 55 11.13 -0.66 13.56
N GLU A 56 12.22 -0.92 14.27
CA GLU A 56 13.45 -1.48 13.71
C GLU A 56 13.24 -2.74 12.84
N ASP A 57 12.27 -3.57 13.20
CA ASP A 57 11.90 -4.82 12.52
C ASP A 57 10.56 -4.74 11.76
N PHE A 58 9.94 -3.56 11.68
CA PHE A 58 8.61 -3.39 11.08
C PHE A 58 8.58 -2.26 10.05
N VAL A 59 8.36 -2.63 8.78
CA VAL A 59 8.13 -1.70 7.68
C VAL A 59 6.66 -1.75 7.28
N LEU A 60 5.97 -0.61 7.37
CA LEU A 60 4.63 -0.44 6.85
C LEU A 60 4.70 -0.25 5.33
N THR A 61 4.25 -1.24 4.56
CA THR A 61 4.15 -1.12 3.09
C THR A 61 2.70 -0.89 2.66
N ALA A 62 2.51 -0.41 1.44
CA ALA A 62 1.18 -0.28 0.85
C ALA A 62 0.50 -1.63 0.49
N GLY A 63 1.02 -2.78 0.99
CA GLY A 63 0.56 -4.08 0.50
C GLY A 63 0.97 -5.34 1.27
N ASP A 64 0.94 -5.34 2.61
CA ASP A 64 1.12 -6.59 3.35
C ASP A 64 -0.21 -7.30 3.62
N SER A 65 -0.34 -8.52 3.10
CA SER A 65 -1.36 -9.47 3.53
C SER A 65 -1.34 -9.57 5.06
N GLY A 66 -2.49 -9.47 5.71
CA GLY A 66 -2.59 -9.40 7.18
C GLY A 66 -2.64 -7.99 7.78
N GLY A 67 -2.40 -6.94 6.98
CA GLY A 67 -2.55 -5.56 7.43
C GLY A 67 -4.01 -5.14 7.68
N PRO A 68 -4.27 -4.11 8.51
CA PRO A 68 -5.62 -3.65 8.80
C PRO A 68 -6.20 -2.76 7.68
N LEU A 69 -7.44 -3.03 7.28
CA LEU A 69 -8.31 -2.10 6.56
C LEU A 69 -8.95 -1.15 7.59
N VAL A 70 -8.51 0.11 7.61
CA VAL A 70 -9.02 1.12 8.54
C VAL A 70 -9.96 2.09 7.83
N CYS A 71 -11.16 2.28 8.38
CA CYS A 71 -12.10 3.31 7.95
C CYS A 71 -12.59 4.08 9.17
N ASN A 72 -12.63 5.41 9.09
CA ASN A 72 -13.03 6.29 10.21
C ASN A 72 -12.27 5.97 11.51
N HIS A 73 -10.96 5.72 11.41
CA HIS A 73 -10.09 5.33 12.53
C HIS A 73 -10.44 3.98 13.19
N VAL A 74 -11.28 3.15 12.57
CA VAL A 74 -11.66 1.82 13.07
C VAL A 74 -11.14 0.73 12.12
N ALA A 75 -10.51 -0.31 12.66
CA ALA A 75 -10.14 -1.51 11.91
C ALA A 75 -11.39 -2.31 11.53
N GLN A 76 -11.76 -2.27 10.25
CA GLN A 76 -12.95 -2.93 9.71
C GLN A 76 -12.64 -4.33 9.16
N GLY A 77 -11.44 -4.51 8.63
CA GLY A 77 -11.04 -5.74 7.97
C GLY A 77 -9.54 -6.02 8.09
N ILE A 78 -9.16 -7.24 7.73
CA ILE A 78 -7.77 -7.68 7.58
C ILE A 78 -7.56 -8.01 6.11
N VAL A 79 -6.53 -7.47 5.48
CA VAL A 79 -6.20 -7.73 4.08
C VAL A 79 -5.95 -9.23 3.91
N SER A 80 -6.69 -9.88 3.00
CA SER A 80 -6.50 -11.30 2.66
C SER A 80 -5.74 -11.42 1.34
N TYR A 81 -6.41 -11.15 0.21
CA TYR A 81 -5.76 -11.17 -1.10
C TYR A 81 -6.45 -10.20 -2.06
N GLY A 82 -5.79 -9.89 -3.16
CA GLY A 82 -6.35 -9.06 -4.22
C GLY A 82 -5.39 -8.99 -5.41
N ASN A 83 -5.85 -8.39 -6.50
CA ASN A 83 -4.98 -8.18 -7.65
C ASN A 83 -3.81 -7.27 -7.28
N LYS A 84 -2.58 -7.67 -7.65
CA LYS A 84 -1.35 -6.87 -7.46
C LYS A 84 -1.46 -5.49 -8.14
N ASN A 85 -2.23 -5.41 -9.22
CA ASN A 85 -2.48 -4.17 -9.96
C ASN A 85 -3.58 -3.29 -9.34
N GLY A 86 -4.12 -3.68 -8.17
CA GLY A 86 -5.15 -2.90 -7.48
C GLY A 86 -6.55 -3.01 -8.07
N THR A 87 -6.73 -3.72 -9.18
CA THR A 87 -8.04 -3.98 -9.78
C THR A 87 -8.93 -4.75 -8.81
N PRO A 88 -10.14 -4.24 -8.51
CA PRO A 88 -11.11 -4.98 -7.71
C PRO A 88 -11.44 -6.36 -8.33
N PRO A 89 -11.82 -7.35 -7.50
CA PRO A 89 -12.03 -7.23 -6.06
C PRO A 89 -10.73 -7.35 -5.25
N ARG A 90 -10.68 -6.63 -4.12
CA ARG A 90 -9.78 -6.95 -3.01
C ARG A 90 -10.60 -7.60 -1.91
N VAL A 91 -10.11 -8.72 -1.40
CA VAL A 91 -10.79 -9.55 -0.42
C VAL A 91 -10.21 -9.28 0.96
N TYR A 92 -11.10 -9.13 1.94
CA TYR A 92 -10.76 -8.83 3.32
C TYR A 92 -11.52 -9.76 4.26
N THR A 93 -10.87 -10.13 5.37
CA THR A 93 -11.55 -10.79 6.49
C THR A 93 -12.23 -9.72 7.34
N LYS A 94 -13.55 -9.84 7.55
CA LYS A 94 -14.33 -8.85 8.31
C LYS A 94 -14.09 -8.98 9.81
N VAL A 95 -13.49 -7.97 10.45
CA VAL A 95 -13.13 -8.00 11.89
C VAL A 95 -14.36 -8.22 12.77
N SER A 96 -15.50 -7.60 12.43
CA SER A 96 -16.75 -7.73 13.20
C SER A 96 -17.23 -9.18 13.39
N ARG A 97 -16.91 -10.10 12.46
CA ARG A 97 -17.27 -11.52 12.61
C ARG A 97 -16.51 -12.23 13.73
N PHE A 98 -15.35 -11.71 14.13
CA PHE A 98 -14.46 -12.34 15.11
C PHE A 98 -14.37 -11.56 16.43
N LEU A 99 -15.14 -10.47 16.59
CA LEU A 99 -15.04 -9.60 17.77
C LEU A 99 -15.26 -10.34 19.09
N GLN A 100 -16.18 -11.30 19.14
CA GLN A 100 -16.41 -12.09 20.35
C GLN A 100 -15.17 -12.91 20.72
N TRP A 101 -14.64 -13.69 19.77
CA TRP A 101 -13.43 -14.48 19.97
C TRP A 101 -12.24 -13.61 20.36
N ILE A 102 -12.07 -12.44 19.72
CA ILE A 102 -11.01 -11.48 20.07
C ILE A 102 -11.15 -11.05 21.53
N LYS A 103 -12.35 -10.61 21.96
CA LYS A 103 -12.60 -10.18 23.35
C LYS A 103 -12.31 -11.29 24.36
N GLU A 104 -12.76 -12.51 24.08
CA GLU A 104 -12.54 -13.67 24.95
C GLU A 104 -11.05 -14.03 25.06
N THR A 105 -10.32 -13.96 23.94
CA THR A 105 -8.88 -14.23 23.87
C THR A 105 -8.09 -13.17 24.65
N MET A 106 -8.40 -11.88 24.43
CA MET A 106 -7.77 -10.77 25.15
C MET A 106 -8.00 -10.88 26.66
N LYS A 107 -9.23 -11.21 27.09
CA LYS A 107 -9.55 -11.42 28.51
C LYS A 107 -8.74 -12.57 29.10
N ARG A 108 -8.56 -13.67 28.37
CA ARG A 108 -7.80 -14.83 28.83
C ARG A 108 -6.33 -14.52 29.05
N HIS A 109 -5.70 -13.79 28.13
CA HIS A 109 -4.28 -13.44 28.23
C HIS A 109 -4.01 -12.36 29.29
N GLN A 110 -4.94 -11.43 29.52
CA GLN A 110 -4.84 -10.49 30.64
C GLN A 110 -4.85 -11.17 32.00
N LEU A 111 -5.58 -12.28 32.16
CA LEU A 111 -5.59 -13.08 33.38
C LEU A 111 -4.32 -13.93 33.56
N GLN A 112 -3.55 -14.14 32.49
CA GLN A 112 -2.28 -14.89 32.52
C GLN A 112 -1.10 -14.01 32.91
N GLU A 113 -1.16 -12.69 32.66
CA GLU A 113 -0.11 -11.75 33.08
C GLU A 113 -0.26 -11.24 34.52
N THR A 114 -1.39 -11.52 35.18
CA THR A 114 -1.64 -11.12 36.58
C THR A 114 -1.42 -12.23 37.61
N ASN A 115 -0.90 -13.38 37.19
CA ASN A 115 -0.49 -14.51 38.05
C ASN A 115 1.02 -14.70 37.99
#